data_AF-A0A7S0F216-F1
#
_entry.id   AF-A0A7S0F216-F1
#
_cell.length_a   1.000
_cell.length_b   1.000
_cell.length_c   1.000
_cell.angle_alpha   90.00
_cell.angle_beta   90.00
_cell.angle_gamma   90.00
#
_symmetry.space_group_name_H-M   'P 1'
#
loop_
_entity.id
_entity.type
_entity.pdbx_description
1 polymer ?
#
loop_
_entity_poly.entity_id
_entity_poly.type
_entity_poly.pdbx_seq_one_letter_code
_entity_poly.pdbx_strand_id
1 'polypeptide(L)'
;PPSPPSLPPPSPPPSSSPPPPLLSPPPISPLPPPPSPSSPPALVQYTPDQANWSTFQSKPLAVSSITAHDPDSIGWISTEAWAGAEWDGTIYNPSQMTKQEFVNAICPGDDRIRGIRELFYSTNPFANNTNPTKAEVDEWHRIAINHVRALIGYTSEDRQVKKDHCLFARALWDDERKFSTKWDAKYPGRFDSAAGPCVGGSNLHCGASFIPDANDQAPYLPDGHAACNKNQGHQGVHQNPKTNIPWSVKWSRALCYTLGEKEGGFWGRNSGPFFHRELFGFSFWDTGKHAVLRAMWSGKLMDNLYCNPADIDCDPNSTPSPPPLMPPPPPPSPSLPFPVCE
;
A
#
# COMPACT_ATOMS: atom_id res chain seq x y z
N PRO A 1 -69.28 -35.14 38.39
CA PRO A 1 -67.89 -34.79 37.99
C PRO A 1 -66.91 -35.11 39.13
N PRO A 2 -65.88 -35.95 38.93
CA PRO A 2 -64.93 -36.27 39.99
C PRO A 2 -63.94 -35.10 40.20
N SER A 3 -63.57 -34.86 41.45
CA SER A 3 -62.62 -33.83 41.86
C SER A 3 -61.20 -34.14 41.36
N PRO A 4 -60.40 -33.12 41.02
CA PRO A 4 -59.03 -33.34 40.57
C PRO A 4 -58.12 -33.78 41.73
N PRO A 5 -57.09 -34.61 41.45
CA PRO A 5 -56.19 -35.13 42.47
C PRO A 5 -55.24 -34.04 42.97
N SER A 6 -55.01 -34.04 44.29
CA SER A 6 -54.11 -33.11 44.96
C SER A 6 -52.64 -33.39 44.58
N LEU A 7 -51.91 -32.33 44.24
CA LEU A 7 -50.48 -32.40 43.93
C LEU A 7 -49.65 -32.67 45.20
N PRO A 8 -48.54 -33.43 45.08
CA PRO A 8 -47.66 -33.70 46.20
C PRO A 8 -46.85 -32.46 46.62
N PRO A 9 -46.46 -32.35 47.90
CA PRO A 9 -45.70 -31.22 48.41
C PRO A 9 -44.27 -31.18 47.84
N PRO A 10 -43.67 -29.98 47.72
CA PRO A 10 -42.33 -29.82 47.18
C PRO A 10 -41.26 -30.35 48.13
N SER A 11 -40.22 -30.96 47.54
CA SER A 11 -39.07 -31.50 48.25
C SER A 11 -38.23 -30.42 48.94
N PRO A 12 -37.63 -30.70 50.10
CA PRO A 12 -36.76 -29.76 50.80
C PRO A 12 -35.45 -29.51 50.02
N PRO A 13 -34.86 -28.30 50.15
CA PRO A 13 -33.61 -27.95 49.48
C PRO A 13 -32.42 -28.72 50.06
N PRO A 14 -31.37 -28.98 49.24
CA PRO A 14 -30.19 -29.71 49.68
C PRO A 14 -29.38 -28.91 50.70
N SER A 15 -28.91 -29.61 51.73
CA SER A 15 -28.05 -29.09 52.79
C SER A 15 -26.67 -28.72 52.25
N SER A 16 -26.29 -27.45 52.35
CA SER A 16 -24.97 -26.95 51.96
C SER A 16 -23.91 -27.33 52.99
N SER A 17 -22.98 -28.20 52.61
CA SER A 17 -21.78 -28.49 53.38
C SER A 17 -20.81 -27.30 53.35
N PRO A 18 -20.09 -27.02 54.45
CA PRO A 18 -19.11 -25.93 54.51
C PRO A 18 -17.89 -26.24 53.60
N PRO A 19 -17.31 -25.20 52.96
CA PRO A 19 -16.16 -25.37 52.09
C PRO A 19 -14.89 -25.72 52.88
N PRO A 20 -13.97 -26.51 52.30
CA PRO A 20 -12.70 -26.84 52.93
C PRO A 20 -11.80 -25.60 53.08
N PRO A 21 -10.88 -25.59 54.06
CA PRO A 21 -9.96 -24.48 54.28
C PRO A 21 -8.99 -24.29 53.11
N LEU A 22 -8.82 -23.04 52.69
CA LEU A 22 -7.87 -22.62 51.65
C LEU A 22 -6.42 -22.90 52.07
N LEU A 23 -5.75 -23.74 51.29
CA LEU A 23 -4.29 -23.90 51.36
C LEU A 23 -3.61 -22.66 50.79
N SER A 24 -2.63 -22.13 51.52
CA SER A 24 -1.85 -20.97 51.07
C SER A 24 -1.08 -21.29 49.79
N PRO A 25 -1.10 -20.40 48.77
CA PRO A 25 -0.36 -20.62 47.53
C PRO A 25 1.15 -20.56 47.77
N PRO A 26 1.93 -21.35 47.03
CA PRO A 26 3.39 -21.32 47.11
C PRO A 26 3.93 -19.94 46.67
N PRO A 27 5.11 -19.53 47.17
CA PRO A 27 5.76 -18.30 46.75
C PRO A 27 6.01 -18.32 45.24
N ILE A 28 5.52 -17.29 44.55
CA ILE A 28 5.68 -17.10 43.11
C ILE A 28 7.15 -16.74 42.83
N SER A 29 7.86 -17.62 42.13
CA SER A 29 9.18 -17.31 41.59
C SER A 29 9.09 -16.09 40.66
N PRO A 30 10.04 -15.14 40.71
CA PRO A 30 10.03 -13.98 39.82
C PRO A 30 10.04 -14.45 38.37
N LEU A 31 9.10 -13.94 37.56
CA LEU A 31 9.06 -14.20 36.13
C LEU A 31 10.39 -13.74 35.49
N PRO A 32 10.92 -14.48 34.51
CA PRO A 32 12.04 -14.00 33.72
C PRO A 32 11.67 -12.66 33.05
N PRO A 33 12.63 -11.73 32.93
CA PRO A 33 12.39 -10.47 32.24
C PRO A 33 11.92 -10.75 30.80
N PRO A 34 10.99 -9.94 30.28
CA PRO A 34 10.53 -10.08 28.90
C PRO A 34 11.75 -10.01 27.95
N PRO A 35 11.76 -10.81 26.88
CA PRO A 35 12.82 -10.74 25.88
C PRO A 35 12.90 -9.32 25.34
N SER A 36 14.11 -8.77 25.28
CA SER A 36 14.34 -7.46 24.67
C SER A 36 13.78 -7.46 23.24
N PRO A 37 13.10 -6.40 22.80
CA PRO A 37 12.57 -6.31 21.44
C PRO A 37 13.73 -6.50 20.46
N SER A 38 13.68 -7.57 19.68
CA SER A 38 14.60 -7.80 18.58
C SER A 38 14.59 -6.58 17.67
N SER A 39 15.76 -6.07 17.29
CA SER A 39 15.87 -5.01 16.28
C SER A 39 15.00 -5.36 15.08
N PRO A 40 14.18 -4.43 14.57
CA PRO A 40 13.34 -4.72 13.42
C PRO A 40 14.23 -5.22 12.26
N PRO A 41 13.76 -6.20 11.48
CA PRO A 41 14.52 -6.72 10.36
C PRO A 41 14.91 -5.58 9.42
N ALA A 42 16.15 -5.60 8.93
CA ALA A 42 16.63 -4.61 7.98
C ALA A 42 15.72 -4.57 6.74
N LEU A 43 15.35 -3.36 6.30
CA LEU A 43 14.53 -3.19 5.09
C LEU A 43 15.33 -3.61 3.85
N VAL A 44 14.66 -4.33 2.95
CA VAL A 44 15.21 -4.74 1.65
C VAL A 44 14.85 -3.69 0.60
N GLN A 45 15.84 -3.19 -0.13
CA GLN A 45 15.68 -2.32 -1.29
C GLN A 45 15.29 -3.15 -2.51
N TYR A 46 14.19 -2.80 -3.16
CA TYR A 46 13.72 -3.44 -4.40
C TYR A 46 13.97 -2.57 -5.63
N THR A 47 13.92 -1.25 -5.47
CA THR A 47 14.31 -0.28 -6.49
C THR A 47 15.79 -0.45 -6.85
N PRO A 48 16.16 -0.62 -8.14
CA PRO A 48 17.56 -0.73 -8.54
C PRO A 48 18.38 0.52 -8.19
N ASP A 49 19.68 0.35 -7.96
CA ASP A 49 20.60 1.46 -7.67
C ASP A 49 20.69 2.46 -8.82
N GLN A 50 20.52 1.99 -10.06
CA GLN A 50 20.52 2.79 -11.28
C GLN A 50 19.34 3.76 -11.36
N ALA A 51 18.27 3.57 -10.57
CA ALA A 51 17.17 4.52 -10.51
C ALA A 51 17.67 5.87 -9.96
N ASN A 52 17.65 6.91 -10.80
CA ASN A 52 18.09 8.25 -10.40
C ASN A 52 16.97 8.99 -9.65
N TRP A 53 17.00 8.92 -8.32
CA TRP A 53 16.03 9.62 -7.46
C TRP A 53 16.58 10.89 -6.81
N SER A 54 17.79 11.32 -7.19
CA SER A 54 18.42 12.51 -6.60
C SER A 54 17.54 13.77 -6.69
N THR A 55 16.82 13.92 -7.80
CA THR A 55 15.89 15.04 -8.00
C THR A 55 14.63 14.91 -7.15
N PHE A 56 14.13 13.69 -6.92
CA PHE A 56 12.95 13.46 -6.08
C PHE A 56 13.23 13.69 -4.61
N GLN A 57 14.48 13.59 -4.16
CA GLN A 57 14.88 13.99 -2.80
C GLN A 57 15.02 15.51 -2.67
N SER A 58 15.71 16.14 -3.61
CA SER A 58 16.08 17.56 -3.49
C SER A 58 14.96 18.52 -3.90
N LYS A 59 14.18 18.21 -4.94
CA LYS A 59 13.16 19.13 -5.46
C LYS A 59 12.03 19.44 -4.49
N PRO A 60 11.51 18.49 -3.68
CA PRO A 60 10.54 18.82 -2.64
C PRO A 60 11.11 19.85 -1.65
N LEU A 61 12.31 19.62 -1.13
CA LEU A 61 12.94 20.53 -0.15
C LEU A 61 13.30 21.91 -0.72
N ALA A 62 13.34 22.05 -2.05
CA ALA A 62 13.51 23.34 -2.72
C ALA A 62 12.21 24.17 -2.79
N VAL A 63 11.06 23.58 -2.47
CA VAL A 63 9.79 24.30 -2.37
C VAL A 63 9.69 24.90 -0.97
N SER A 64 9.50 26.22 -0.87
CA SER A 64 9.55 26.94 0.42
C SER A 64 8.51 26.49 1.45
N SER A 65 7.41 25.88 0.99
CA SER A 65 6.37 25.30 1.85
C SER A 65 6.58 23.82 2.16
N ILE A 66 7.73 23.23 1.83
CA ILE A 66 8.06 21.84 2.17
C ILE A 66 9.33 21.78 3.00
N THR A 67 9.27 21.12 4.15
CA THR A 67 10.43 20.97 5.05
C THR A 67 11.01 19.56 5.09
N ALA A 68 10.27 18.54 4.66
CA ALA A 68 10.66 17.14 4.65
C ALA A 68 9.69 16.30 3.78
N HIS A 69 9.87 14.98 3.78
CA HIS A 69 9.07 14.04 3.00
C HIS A 69 7.83 13.48 3.73
N ASP A 70 7.57 13.85 4.99
CA ASP A 70 6.37 13.47 5.74
C ASP A 70 5.16 14.37 5.43
N PRO A 71 3.93 13.96 5.83
CA PRO A 71 2.71 14.73 5.58
C PRO A 71 2.67 16.13 6.22
N ASP A 72 3.18 16.31 7.44
CA ASP A 72 3.05 17.58 8.18
C ASP A 72 4.03 18.62 7.69
N SER A 73 5.08 18.16 7.02
CA SER A 73 6.02 19.00 6.29
C SER A 73 5.45 19.59 4.99
N ILE A 74 4.19 19.33 4.62
CA ILE A 74 3.55 19.88 3.41
C ILE A 74 2.69 21.11 3.75
N GLY A 75 3.28 22.29 3.64
CA GLY A 75 2.66 23.55 4.06
C GLY A 75 1.48 24.06 3.21
N TRP A 76 1.19 23.47 2.03
CA TRP A 76 -0.02 23.80 1.27
C TRP A 76 -1.23 22.93 1.62
N ILE A 77 -1.05 21.88 2.42
CA ILE A 77 -2.15 21.06 2.94
C ILE A 77 -2.37 21.51 4.38
N SER A 78 -3.49 22.18 4.64
CA SER A 78 -3.78 22.69 5.98
C SER A 78 -4.08 21.57 6.97
N THR A 79 -3.97 21.87 8.26
CA THR A 79 -4.34 20.95 9.34
C THR A 79 -5.78 20.48 9.21
N GLU A 80 -6.70 21.36 8.83
CA GLU A 80 -8.12 21.04 8.62
C GLU A 80 -8.31 20.12 7.41
N ALA A 81 -7.51 20.32 6.36
CA ALA A 81 -7.49 19.48 5.19
C ALA A 81 -6.98 18.06 5.51
N TRP A 82 -6.03 17.93 6.44
CA TRP A 82 -5.61 16.64 6.97
C TRP A 82 -6.66 16.00 7.87
N ALA A 83 -7.23 16.74 8.82
CA ALA A 83 -8.28 16.25 9.70
C ALA A 83 -9.52 15.76 8.94
N GLY A 84 -9.97 16.50 7.91
CA GLY A 84 -11.09 16.07 7.05
C GLY A 84 -10.76 14.86 6.15
N ALA A 85 -9.49 14.49 6.05
CA ALA A 85 -9.02 13.32 5.32
C ALA A 85 -8.74 12.12 6.23
N GLU A 86 -9.06 12.17 7.52
CA GLU A 86 -8.94 11.01 8.40
C GLU A 86 -9.85 9.85 7.93
N TRP A 87 -9.41 8.63 8.22
CA TRP A 87 -10.20 7.42 8.03
C TRP A 87 -10.74 6.93 9.36
N ASP A 88 -12.06 6.79 9.43
CA ASP A 88 -12.79 6.35 10.62
C ASP A 88 -13.00 4.82 10.67
N GLY A 89 -12.40 4.08 9.73
CA GLY A 89 -12.60 2.64 9.58
C GLY A 89 -13.78 2.26 8.67
N THR A 90 -14.50 3.22 8.09
CA THR A 90 -15.58 2.93 7.13
C THR A 90 -15.04 2.19 5.91
N ILE A 91 -15.60 1.02 5.61
CA ILE A 91 -15.32 0.30 4.36
C ILE A 91 -16.18 0.90 3.24
N TYR A 92 -15.53 1.32 2.15
CA TYR A 92 -16.21 1.86 0.99
C TYR A 92 -16.55 0.75 0.00
N ASN A 93 -17.84 0.49 -0.18
CA ASN A 93 -18.34 -0.51 -1.12
C ASN A 93 -18.49 0.10 -2.53
N PRO A 94 -17.61 -0.22 -3.50
CA PRO A 94 -17.70 0.32 -4.86
C PRO A 94 -18.92 -0.17 -5.64
N SER A 95 -19.63 -1.22 -5.20
CA SER A 95 -20.90 -1.66 -5.80
C SER A 95 -22.07 -0.76 -5.41
N GLN A 96 -21.94 0.00 -4.33
CA GLN A 96 -22.99 0.89 -3.80
C GLN A 96 -22.72 2.37 -4.09
N MET A 97 -21.65 2.67 -4.82
CA MET A 97 -21.21 4.03 -5.09
C MET A 97 -21.11 4.28 -6.59
N THR A 98 -21.48 5.48 -7.02
CA THR A 98 -21.04 5.98 -8.32
C THR A 98 -19.52 6.13 -8.32
N LYS A 99 -18.93 6.18 -9.52
CA LYS A 99 -17.48 6.40 -9.66
C LYS A 99 -16.99 7.64 -8.90
N GLN A 100 -17.74 8.75 -8.98
CA GLN A 100 -17.34 10.00 -8.35
C GLN A 100 -17.45 9.94 -6.82
N GLU A 101 -18.50 9.31 -6.30
CA GLU A 101 -18.64 9.08 -4.85
C GLU A 101 -17.48 8.23 -4.32
N PHE A 102 -17.13 7.15 -5.03
CA PHE A 102 -16.00 6.30 -4.66
C PHE A 102 -14.67 7.06 -4.70
N VAL A 103 -14.43 7.86 -5.75
CA VAL A 103 -13.24 8.72 -5.84
C VAL A 103 -13.19 9.70 -4.68
N ASN A 104 -14.29 10.40 -4.35
CA ASN A 104 -14.32 11.36 -3.26
C ASN A 104 -14.17 10.69 -1.87
N ALA A 105 -14.65 9.46 -1.74
CA ALA A 105 -14.50 8.66 -0.53
C ALA A 105 -13.02 8.32 -0.28
N ILE A 106 -12.30 7.85 -1.30
CA ILE A 106 -10.88 7.46 -1.20
C ILE A 106 -9.95 8.68 -1.24
N CYS A 107 -10.25 9.68 -2.06
CA CYS A 107 -9.40 10.81 -2.40
C CYS A 107 -10.11 12.15 -2.11
N PRO A 108 -10.14 12.61 -0.85
CA PRO A 108 -10.67 13.94 -0.50
C PRO A 108 -9.88 15.11 -1.14
N GLY A 109 -8.75 14.84 -1.80
CA GLY A 109 -8.10 15.73 -2.76
C GLY A 109 -6.97 15.03 -3.52
N ASP A 110 -6.39 15.69 -4.52
CA ASP A 110 -5.36 15.11 -5.41
C ASP A 110 -4.15 14.48 -4.68
N ASP A 111 -3.70 15.13 -3.60
CA ASP A 111 -2.50 14.72 -2.85
C ASP A 111 -2.86 13.97 -1.55
N ARG A 112 -4.15 13.71 -1.31
CA ARG A 112 -4.66 13.13 -0.06
C ARG A 112 -5.48 11.88 -0.34
N ILE A 113 -4.93 10.72 -0.01
CA ILE A 113 -5.70 9.49 0.21
C ILE A 113 -6.23 9.55 1.64
N ARG A 114 -7.48 9.17 1.85
CA ARG A 114 -8.09 9.14 3.18
C ARG A 114 -7.30 8.25 4.14
N GLY A 115 -6.94 8.74 5.32
CA GLY A 115 -6.18 8.04 6.36
C GLY A 115 -4.68 7.90 6.11
N ILE A 116 -4.14 8.40 4.99
CA ILE A 116 -2.74 8.17 4.61
C ILE A 116 -1.76 8.85 5.58
N ARG A 117 -2.17 9.96 6.20
CA ARG A 117 -1.34 10.70 7.14
C ARG A 117 -1.16 9.94 8.45
N GLU A 118 -2.26 9.43 9.00
CA GLU A 118 -2.27 8.66 10.24
C GLU A 118 -1.53 7.34 10.05
N LEU A 119 -1.67 6.73 8.87
CA LEU A 119 -0.88 5.57 8.46
C LEU A 119 0.63 5.88 8.44
N PHE A 120 1.03 7.03 7.86
CA PHE A 120 2.44 7.43 7.82
C PHE A 120 3.02 7.53 9.23
N TYR A 121 2.36 8.22 10.16
CA TYR A 121 2.90 8.39 11.51
C TYR A 121 2.81 7.13 12.38
N SER A 122 1.82 6.27 12.17
CA SER A 122 1.73 5.00 12.90
C SER A 122 2.75 3.96 12.43
N THR A 123 3.20 4.03 11.17
CA THR A 123 4.20 3.11 10.62
C THR A 123 5.62 3.67 10.63
N ASN A 124 5.77 4.99 10.78
CA ASN A 124 7.04 5.73 10.77
C ASN A 124 8.01 5.20 9.70
N PRO A 125 7.63 5.24 8.41
CA PRO A 125 8.30 4.47 7.37
C PRO A 125 9.71 4.98 7.06
N PHE A 126 10.04 6.22 7.45
CA PHE A 126 11.31 6.88 7.16
C PHE A 126 12.04 7.17 8.47
N ALA A 127 13.27 6.66 8.61
CA ALA A 127 14.14 7.01 9.73
C ALA A 127 14.58 8.48 9.69
N ASN A 128 14.69 9.04 8.48
CA ASN A 128 14.94 10.46 8.25
C ASN A 128 13.99 11.00 7.18
N ASN A 129 12.96 11.75 7.61
CA ASN A 129 12.00 12.36 6.69
C ASN A 129 12.63 13.32 5.67
N THR A 130 13.81 13.89 5.91
CA THR A 130 14.46 14.78 4.93
C THR A 130 15.25 14.04 3.85
N ASN A 131 15.55 12.75 4.07
CA ASN A 131 16.33 11.95 3.12
C ASN A 131 15.99 10.45 3.27
N PRO A 132 14.76 10.04 2.92
CA PRO A 132 14.38 8.64 3.01
C PRO A 132 15.15 7.79 2.01
N THR A 133 15.58 6.60 2.40
CA THR A 133 16.26 5.65 1.52
C THR A 133 15.30 5.04 0.50
N LYS A 134 15.83 4.43 -0.56
CA LYS A 134 15.00 3.69 -1.53
C LYS A 134 14.23 2.54 -0.87
N ALA A 135 14.87 1.78 0.02
CA ALA A 135 14.23 0.69 0.75
C ALA A 135 13.03 1.15 1.59
N GLU A 136 13.16 2.29 2.26
CA GLU A 136 12.09 2.91 3.03
C GLU A 136 10.94 3.39 2.13
N VAL A 137 11.24 4.01 0.98
CA VAL A 137 10.22 4.42 0.00
C VAL A 137 9.52 3.22 -0.64
N ASP A 138 10.25 2.15 -0.94
CA ASP A 138 9.68 0.90 -1.47
C ASP A 138 8.69 0.30 -0.46
N GLU A 139 9.06 0.27 0.82
CA GLU A 139 8.19 -0.21 1.90
C GLU A 139 6.99 0.71 2.14
N TRP A 140 7.19 2.03 2.12
CA TRP A 140 6.11 3.00 2.21
C TRP A 140 5.06 2.79 1.11
N HIS A 141 5.47 2.58 -0.14
CA HIS A 141 4.52 2.31 -1.22
C HIS A 141 3.75 1.00 -1.00
N ARG A 142 4.40 -0.06 -0.50
CA ARG A 142 3.70 -1.31 -0.14
C ARG A 142 2.63 -1.06 0.94
N ILE A 143 2.99 -0.32 1.99
CA ILE A 143 2.09 0.05 3.08
C ILE A 143 0.91 0.88 2.55
N ALA A 144 1.18 1.91 1.75
CA ALA A 144 0.16 2.79 1.19
C ALA A 144 -0.81 2.06 0.24
N ILE A 145 -0.32 1.15 -0.61
CA ILE A 145 -1.19 0.33 -1.48
C ILE A 145 -2.11 -0.56 -0.66
N ASN A 146 -1.57 -1.20 0.37
CA ASN A 146 -2.36 -2.07 1.25
C ASN A 146 -3.37 -1.29 2.09
N HIS A 147 -3.07 -0.05 2.46
CA HIS A 147 -4.04 0.85 3.08
C HIS A 147 -5.21 1.16 2.14
N VAL A 148 -4.95 1.48 0.88
CA VAL A 148 -6.01 1.69 -0.13
C VAL A 148 -6.86 0.43 -0.35
N ARG A 149 -6.25 -0.76 -0.26
CA ARG A 149 -6.98 -2.04 -0.23
C ARG A 149 -7.83 -2.19 1.03
N ALA A 150 -7.33 -1.77 2.19
CA ALA A 150 -8.09 -1.79 3.44
C ALA A 150 -9.32 -0.87 3.41
N LEU A 151 -9.25 0.29 2.73
CA LEU A 151 -10.39 1.20 2.53
C LEU A 151 -11.59 0.52 1.84
N ILE A 152 -11.35 -0.58 1.11
CA ILE A 152 -12.37 -1.40 0.45
C ILE A 152 -12.42 -2.83 1.01
N GLY A 153 -12.00 -3.03 2.26
CA GLY A 153 -12.12 -4.33 2.94
C GLY A 153 -11.21 -5.44 2.42
N TYR A 154 -10.22 -5.15 1.59
CA TYR A 154 -9.23 -6.13 1.10
C TYR A 154 -8.09 -6.29 2.12
N THR A 155 -8.44 -6.79 3.31
CA THR A 155 -7.54 -6.87 4.47
C THR A 155 -6.95 -8.26 4.70
N SER A 156 -7.43 -9.29 4.00
CA SER A 156 -6.88 -10.65 4.14
C SER A 156 -5.42 -10.72 3.71
N GLU A 157 -4.67 -11.65 4.30
CA GLU A 157 -3.22 -11.80 4.06
C GLU A 157 -2.92 -12.07 2.58
N ASP A 158 -3.74 -12.91 1.93
CA ASP A 158 -3.62 -13.22 0.51
C ASP A 158 -3.93 -12.02 -0.40
N ARG A 159 -4.55 -10.97 0.15
CA ARG A 159 -4.86 -9.70 -0.53
C ARG A 159 -3.82 -8.61 -0.33
N GLN A 160 -2.75 -8.86 0.42
CA GLN A 160 -1.67 -7.89 0.58
C GLN A 160 -0.73 -7.89 -0.61
N VAL A 161 -0.41 -6.70 -1.13
CA VAL A 161 0.58 -6.55 -2.19
C VAL A 161 1.99 -6.81 -1.64
N LYS A 162 2.85 -7.40 -2.48
CA LYS A 162 4.25 -7.69 -2.19
C LYS A 162 5.15 -7.04 -3.23
N LYS A 163 6.31 -6.57 -2.78
CA LYS A 163 7.36 -6.01 -3.64
C LYS A 163 8.03 -7.16 -4.43
N ASP A 164 8.42 -6.91 -5.67
CA ASP A 164 9.11 -7.90 -6.51
C ASP A 164 10.28 -7.26 -7.30
N HIS A 165 11.50 -7.79 -7.14
CA HIS A 165 12.70 -7.20 -7.72
C HIS A 165 12.61 -7.09 -9.25
N CYS A 166 12.02 -8.10 -9.89
CA CYS A 166 11.86 -8.08 -11.34
C CYS A 166 10.85 -7.02 -11.80
N LEU A 167 9.78 -6.77 -11.05
CA LEU A 167 8.83 -5.72 -11.41
C LEU A 167 9.43 -4.32 -11.22
N PHE A 168 10.22 -4.09 -10.16
CA PHE A 168 10.92 -2.81 -9.96
C PHE A 168 11.98 -2.58 -11.05
N ALA A 169 12.79 -3.60 -11.37
CA ALA A 169 13.78 -3.52 -12.44
C ALA A 169 13.13 -3.29 -13.81
N ARG A 170 12.05 -4.02 -14.14
CA ARG A 170 11.29 -3.82 -15.37
C ARG A 170 10.67 -2.43 -15.48
N ALA A 171 10.10 -1.90 -14.39
CA ALA A 171 9.58 -0.54 -14.39
C ALA A 171 10.69 0.48 -14.74
N LEU A 172 11.91 0.29 -14.22
CA LEU A 172 13.04 1.15 -14.54
C LEU A 172 13.53 0.96 -15.99
N TRP A 173 13.68 -0.28 -16.47
CA TRP A 173 14.14 -0.54 -17.83
C TRP A 173 13.22 0.10 -18.87
N ASP A 174 11.92 0.05 -18.64
CA ASP A 174 10.94 0.70 -19.50
C ASP A 174 11.08 2.22 -19.51
N ASP A 175 11.32 2.85 -18.35
CA ASP A 175 11.56 4.29 -18.29
C ASP A 175 12.88 4.68 -18.96
N GLU A 176 13.96 3.95 -18.68
CA GLU A 176 15.25 4.13 -19.38
C GLU A 176 15.07 3.95 -20.89
N ARG A 177 14.23 3.01 -21.31
CA ARG A 177 13.91 2.79 -22.73
C ARG A 177 13.12 3.94 -23.34
N LYS A 178 12.17 4.51 -22.59
CA LYS A 178 11.32 5.60 -23.09
C LYS A 178 12.07 6.93 -23.15
N PHE A 179 12.94 7.19 -22.18
CA PHE A 179 13.46 8.52 -21.90
C PHE A 179 14.98 8.66 -22.08
N SER A 180 15.67 7.59 -22.51
CA SER A 180 17.10 7.63 -22.82
C SER A 180 17.42 6.80 -24.06
N THR A 181 18.64 6.95 -24.58
CA THR A 181 19.17 6.14 -25.70
C THR A 181 20.07 5.00 -25.21
N LYS A 182 20.12 4.75 -23.89
CA LYS A 182 21.04 3.79 -23.23
C LYS A 182 21.00 2.40 -23.88
N TRP A 183 19.82 1.97 -24.29
CA TRP A 183 19.57 0.62 -24.77
C TRP A 183 19.59 0.49 -26.31
N ASP A 184 19.72 1.60 -27.04
CA ASP A 184 19.46 1.63 -28.49
C ASP A 184 20.50 0.87 -29.31
N ALA A 185 21.78 0.92 -28.90
CA ALA A 185 22.87 0.28 -29.65
C ALA A 185 22.78 -1.26 -29.64
N LYS A 186 22.44 -1.86 -28.50
CA LYS A 186 22.37 -3.33 -28.34
C LYS A 186 20.98 -3.89 -28.59
N TYR A 187 19.93 -3.13 -28.26
CA TYR A 187 18.54 -3.53 -28.44
C TYR A 187 17.85 -2.50 -29.34
N PRO A 188 18.04 -2.55 -30.67
CA PRO A 188 17.45 -1.56 -31.57
C PRO A 188 15.92 -1.66 -31.55
N GLY A 189 15.26 -0.50 -31.58
CA GLY A 189 13.81 -0.42 -31.46
C GLY A 189 13.03 -0.22 -32.74
N ARG A 190 11.71 -0.14 -32.59
CA ARG A 190 10.73 0.22 -33.63
C ARG A 190 10.02 1.51 -33.22
N PHE A 191 9.76 2.39 -34.17
CA PHE A 191 9.02 3.64 -33.91
C PHE A 191 7.66 3.34 -33.24
N ASP A 192 7.38 4.03 -32.14
CA ASP A 192 6.08 4.00 -31.43
C ASP A 192 5.63 2.63 -30.87
N SER A 193 6.54 1.66 -30.75
CA SER A 193 6.23 0.31 -30.27
C SER A 193 5.94 0.24 -28.77
N ALA A 194 4.88 -0.48 -28.38
CA ALA A 194 4.68 -0.93 -26.99
C ALA A 194 5.40 -2.27 -26.68
N ALA A 195 5.63 -3.08 -27.73
CA ALA A 195 6.00 -4.49 -27.62
C ALA A 195 7.51 -4.76 -27.69
N GLY A 196 8.32 -3.72 -27.84
CA GLY A 196 9.74 -3.86 -28.03
C GLY A 196 10.42 -2.54 -27.76
N PRO A 197 11.76 -2.52 -27.82
CA PRO A 197 12.51 -1.27 -27.80
C PRO A 197 11.84 -0.24 -28.71
N CYS A 198 11.62 0.98 -28.25
CA CYS A 198 11.01 2.04 -29.07
C CYS A 198 12.06 3.07 -29.44
N VAL A 199 12.00 3.51 -30.69
CA VAL A 199 12.84 4.59 -31.21
C VAL A 199 11.90 5.77 -31.50
N GLY A 200 11.67 6.60 -30.48
CA GLY A 200 10.72 7.72 -30.57
C GLY A 200 9.24 7.32 -30.54
N GLY A 201 8.36 8.31 -30.80
CA GLY A 201 6.90 8.16 -30.81
C GLY A 201 6.18 8.72 -29.58
N SER A 202 4.84 8.78 -29.66
CA SER A 202 3.96 9.30 -28.61
C SER A 202 3.39 8.22 -27.69
N ASN A 203 3.61 6.94 -28.00
CA ASN A 203 3.13 5.82 -27.20
C ASN A 203 3.65 5.87 -25.76
N LEU A 204 2.72 5.98 -24.81
CA LEU A 204 3.00 6.06 -23.37
C LEU A 204 3.53 4.73 -22.82
N HIS A 205 3.08 3.62 -23.41
CA HIS A 205 3.51 2.25 -23.07
C HIS A 205 4.77 1.83 -23.83
N CYS A 206 5.46 2.77 -24.45
CA CYS A 206 6.76 2.48 -25.05
C CYS A 206 7.69 1.86 -23.99
N GLY A 207 8.25 0.71 -24.35
CA GLY A 207 9.13 -0.07 -23.50
C GLY A 207 8.41 -1.15 -22.68
N ALA A 208 7.07 -1.18 -22.62
CA ALA A 208 6.28 -2.02 -21.68
C ALA A 208 6.63 -3.52 -21.57
N SER A 209 7.27 -4.06 -22.59
CA SER A 209 7.67 -5.46 -22.65
C SER A 209 9.16 -5.65 -22.91
N PHE A 210 9.95 -4.58 -22.79
CA PHE A 210 11.39 -4.62 -22.88
C PHE A 210 11.95 -5.36 -21.66
N ILE A 211 12.75 -6.38 -21.94
CA ILE A 211 13.51 -7.14 -20.95
C ILE A 211 14.88 -7.35 -21.59
N PRO A 212 15.95 -6.76 -21.03
CA PRO A 212 17.29 -6.97 -21.55
C PRO A 212 17.76 -8.41 -21.28
N ASP A 213 18.86 -8.84 -21.91
CA ASP A 213 19.43 -10.16 -21.65
C ASP A 213 19.97 -10.28 -20.20
N ALA A 214 20.20 -11.52 -19.75
CA ALA A 214 20.56 -11.80 -18.37
C ALA A 214 21.82 -11.05 -17.88
N ASN A 215 22.80 -10.82 -18.76
CA ASN A 215 24.03 -10.10 -18.39
C ASN A 215 23.75 -8.62 -18.13
N ASP A 216 22.88 -8.02 -18.93
CA ASP A 216 22.50 -6.61 -18.77
C ASP A 216 21.49 -6.39 -17.63
N GLN A 217 20.76 -7.44 -17.22
CA GLN A 217 19.89 -7.40 -16.05
C GLN A 217 20.68 -7.46 -14.74
N ALA A 218 21.80 -8.19 -14.70
CA ALA A 218 22.54 -8.48 -13.48
C ALA A 218 22.86 -7.25 -12.61
N PRO A 219 23.25 -6.07 -13.16
CA PRO A 219 23.51 -4.89 -12.35
C PRO A 219 22.29 -4.32 -11.62
N TYR A 220 21.07 -4.64 -12.06
CA TYR A 220 19.81 -4.10 -11.54
C TYR A 220 19.17 -4.99 -10.47
N LEU A 221 19.72 -6.19 -10.27
CA LEU A 221 19.15 -7.22 -9.40
C LEU A 221 20.11 -7.50 -8.24
N PRO A 222 19.60 -8.00 -7.11
CA PRO A 222 20.47 -8.44 -6.02
C PRO A 222 21.46 -9.52 -6.47
N ASP A 223 22.61 -9.58 -5.82
CA ASP A 223 23.62 -10.61 -6.10
C ASP A 223 23.01 -12.02 -6.00
N GLY A 224 23.25 -12.84 -7.04
CA GLY A 224 22.72 -14.20 -7.13
C GLY A 224 21.23 -14.31 -7.49
N HIS A 225 20.52 -13.18 -7.68
CA HIS A 225 19.14 -13.21 -8.16
C HIS A 225 19.09 -13.74 -9.60
N ALA A 226 18.13 -14.64 -9.88
CA ALA A 226 17.93 -15.16 -11.23
C ALA A 226 17.51 -14.05 -12.21
N ALA A 227 17.84 -14.20 -13.49
CA ALA A 227 17.36 -13.28 -14.51
C ALA A 227 15.82 -13.26 -14.55
N CYS A 228 15.28 -12.05 -14.66
CA CYS A 228 13.86 -11.79 -14.79
C CYS A 228 13.32 -12.23 -16.14
N ASN A 229 12.12 -12.81 -16.11
CA ASN A 229 11.43 -13.31 -17.28
C ASN A 229 10.17 -12.48 -17.59
N LYS A 230 9.66 -12.66 -18.81
CA LYS A 230 8.39 -12.06 -19.22
C LYS A 230 7.23 -12.79 -18.52
N ASN A 231 6.75 -12.20 -17.43
CA ASN A 231 5.58 -12.68 -16.73
C ASN A 231 4.32 -11.95 -17.18
N GLN A 232 3.18 -12.64 -17.14
CA GLN A 232 1.87 -12.02 -17.31
C GLN A 232 1.67 -10.92 -16.26
N GLY A 233 1.05 -9.81 -16.64
CA GLY A 233 0.92 -8.68 -15.75
C GLY A 233 0.20 -7.50 -16.38
N HIS A 234 0.26 -6.36 -15.71
CA HIS A 234 -0.28 -5.09 -16.18
C HIS A 234 0.74 -3.98 -15.96
N GLN A 235 0.73 -2.97 -16.83
CA GLN A 235 1.53 -1.77 -16.68
C GLN A 235 0.61 -0.55 -16.57
N GLY A 236 0.86 0.30 -15.59
CA GLY A 236 0.32 1.66 -15.51
C GLY A 236 1.41 2.68 -15.80
N VAL A 237 1.07 3.75 -16.52
CA VAL A 237 1.95 4.91 -16.75
C VAL A 237 1.19 6.16 -16.33
N HIS A 238 1.68 6.84 -15.30
CA HIS A 238 0.98 7.97 -14.69
C HIS A 238 1.87 9.21 -14.72
N GLN A 239 1.42 10.29 -15.37
CA GLN A 239 2.20 11.53 -15.51
C GLN A 239 1.78 12.64 -14.54
N ASN A 240 0.78 12.35 -13.70
CA ASN A 240 0.20 13.31 -12.78
C ASN A 240 1.03 13.62 -11.55
N PRO A 241 1.81 12.68 -10.98
CA PRO A 241 2.72 13.01 -9.89
C PRO A 241 3.65 14.15 -10.28
N LYS A 242 3.97 15.01 -9.31
CA LYS A 242 4.92 16.10 -9.51
C LYS A 242 6.30 15.70 -9.01
N THR A 243 7.34 16.28 -9.59
CA THR A 243 8.72 16.03 -9.16
C THR A 243 8.98 16.56 -7.76
N ASN A 244 8.38 17.71 -7.44
CA ASN A 244 8.63 18.50 -6.24
C ASN A 244 7.61 18.29 -5.11
N ILE A 245 6.93 17.14 -5.07
CA ILE A 245 6.09 16.75 -3.91
C ILE A 245 6.75 15.63 -3.10
N PRO A 246 6.50 15.55 -1.78
CA PRO A 246 7.08 14.54 -0.90
C PRO A 246 6.78 13.10 -1.28
N TRP A 247 7.60 12.17 -0.78
CA TRP A 247 7.38 10.73 -0.99
C TRP A 247 6.11 10.23 -0.31
N SER A 248 5.74 10.80 0.84
CA SER A 248 4.50 10.46 1.55
C SER A 248 3.25 10.57 0.69
N VAL A 249 3.20 11.49 -0.27
CA VAL A 249 2.00 11.77 -1.10
C VAL A 249 2.23 11.58 -2.60
N LYS A 250 3.44 11.25 -3.05
CA LYS A 250 3.76 11.19 -4.50
C LYS A 250 2.89 10.19 -5.25
N TRP A 251 2.65 9.02 -4.65
CA TRP A 251 1.77 8.00 -5.22
C TRP A 251 0.29 8.38 -5.18
N SER A 252 -0.15 9.13 -4.15
CA SER A 252 -1.54 9.59 -4.00
C SER A 252 -2.07 10.23 -5.27
N ARG A 253 -1.27 11.09 -5.90
CA ARG A 253 -1.68 11.80 -7.12
C ARG A 253 -1.84 10.89 -8.33
N ALA A 254 -1.01 9.85 -8.45
CA ALA A 254 -1.17 8.85 -9.51
C ALA A 254 -2.46 8.04 -9.30
N LEU A 255 -2.69 7.56 -8.07
CA LEU A 255 -3.88 6.80 -7.74
C LEU A 255 -5.15 7.63 -7.92
N CYS A 256 -5.24 8.78 -7.26
CA CYS A 256 -6.46 9.59 -7.23
C CYS A 256 -6.85 10.07 -8.63
N TYR A 257 -5.88 10.41 -9.47
CA TYR A 257 -6.17 10.66 -10.87
C TYR A 257 -6.71 9.43 -11.58
N THR A 258 -6.02 8.29 -11.46
CA THR A 258 -6.43 7.05 -12.15
C THR A 258 -7.84 6.63 -11.74
N LEU A 259 -8.16 6.65 -10.44
CA LEU A 259 -9.52 6.39 -9.95
C LEU A 259 -10.56 7.34 -10.56
N GLY A 260 -10.19 8.62 -10.75
CA GLY A 260 -11.01 9.65 -11.37
C GLY A 260 -11.16 9.50 -12.89
N GLU A 261 -10.29 8.77 -13.57
CA GLU A 261 -10.32 8.63 -15.03
C GLU A 261 -11.49 7.76 -15.50
N LYS A 262 -11.95 8.02 -16.74
CA LYS A 262 -13.08 7.28 -17.34
C LYS A 262 -12.80 5.77 -17.42
N GLU A 263 -11.56 5.39 -17.71
CA GLU A 263 -11.12 3.98 -17.83
C GLU A 263 -10.37 3.46 -16.60
N GLY A 264 -10.16 4.33 -15.60
CA GLY A 264 -9.38 4.03 -14.42
C GLY A 264 -10.18 3.96 -13.11
N GLY A 265 -11.51 4.12 -13.11
CA GLY A 265 -12.33 3.83 -11.91
C GLY A 265 -12.09 2.41 -11.34
N PHE A 266 -12.66 2.09 -10.17
CA PHE A 266 -12.49 0.76 -9.54
C PHE A 266 -12.77 -0.41 -10.50
N TRP A 267 -13.79 -0.26 -11.34
CA TRP A 267 -14.21 -1.21 -12.38
C TRP A 267 -13.42 -1.10 -13.69
N GLY A 268 -12.56 -0.10 -13.80
CA GLY A 268 -11.74 0.21 -14.95
C GLY A 268 -10.53 -0.70 -15.06
N ARG A 269 -10.09 -0.93 -16.30
CA ARG A 269 -8.94 -1.80 -16.60
C ARG A 269 -7.64 -1.27 -15.98
N ASN A 270 -7.51 0.05 -15.83
CA ASN A 270 -6.29 0.66 -15.31
C ASN A 270 -6.16 0.55 -13.79
N SER A 271 -7.26 0.43 -13.05
CA SER A 271 -7.21 0.35 -11.57
C SER A 271 -7.28 -1.05 -10.98
N GLY A 272 -7.85 -2.03 -11.72
CA GLY A 272 -7.85 -3.43 -11.31
C GLY A 272 -6.50 -3.94 -10.78
N PRO A 273 -5.34 -3.60 -11.40
CA PRO A 273 -4.04 -4.03 -10.89
C PRO A 273 -3.72 -3.56 -9.46
N PHE A 274 -4.06 -2.32 -9.08
CA PHE A 274 -3.80 -1.81 -7.73
C PHE A 274 -4.53 -2.62 -6.66
N PHE A 275 -5.75 -3.06 -6.97
CA PHE A 275 -6.61 -3.74 -6.01
C PHE A 275 -6.44 -5.26 -6.04
N HIS A 276 -6.10 -5.84 -7.19
CA HIS A 276 -6.26 -7.29 -7.42
C HIS A 276 -4.97 -8.07 -7.69
N ARG A 277 -3.81 -7.42 -7.88
CA ARG A 277 -2.55 -8.12 -8.19
C ARG A 277 -1.69 -8.31 -6.95
N GLU A 278 -1.11 -9.50 -6.80
CA GLU A 278 -0.27 -9.82 -5.65
C GLU A 278 1.07 -9.04 -5.65
N LEU A 279 1.69 -8.87 -6.82
CA LEU A 279 3.04 -8.32 -6.92
C LEU A 279 3.03 -6.94 -7.57
N PHE A 280 3.91 -6.05 -7.09
CA PHE A 280 4.14 -4.75 -7.71
C PHE A 280 5.62 -4.37 -7.81
N GLY A 281 5.91 -3.42 -8.70
CA GLY A 281 7.15 -2.67 -8.72
C GLY A 281 7.00 -1.32 -9.40
N PHE A 282 7.64 -0.30 -8.84
CA PHE A 282 7.52 1.09 -9.29
C PHE A 282 8.84 1.64 -9.81
N SER A 283 8.74 2.52 -10.80
CA SER A 283 9.80 3.44 -11.21
C SER A 283 9.23 4.84 -11.32
N PHE A 284 10.04 5.83 -10.94
CA PHE A 284 9.73 7.24 -11.11
C PHE A 284 10.77 7.86 -12.04
N TRP A 285 10.30 8.57 -13.06
CA TRP A 285 11.15 9.31 -13.99
C TRP A 285 10.86 10.80 -13.96
N ASP A 286 11.91 11.62 -13.83
CA ASP A 286 11.80 13.07 -13.77
C ASP A 286 11.82 13.68 -15.18
N THR A 287 10.75 14.37 -15.55
CA THR A 287 10.62 15.08 -16.84
C THR A 287 10.82 16.60 -16.70
N GLY A 288 11.44 17.03 -15.60
CA GLY A 288 11.61 18.41 -15.20
C GLY A 288 10.48 18.91 -14.31
N LYS A 289 9.23 18.82 -14.80
CA LYS A 289 8.02 19.31 -14.10
C LYS A 289 7.18 18.20 -13.49
N HIS A 290 7.11 17.05 -14.15
CA HIS A 290 6.28 15.91 -13.76
C HIS A 290 7.16 14.71 -13.42
N ALA A 291 6.71 13.93 -12.44
CA ALA A 291 7.25 12.63 -12.15
C ALA A 291 6.37 11.61 -12.87
N VAL A 292 6.93 10.92 -13.86
CA VAL A 292 6.24 9.80 -14.51
C VAL A 292 6.40 8.60 -13.60
N LEU A 293 5.30 8.12 -13.02
CA LEU A 293 5.26 6.84 -12.33
C LEU A 293 4.97 5.75 -13.35
N ARG A 294 5.90 4.80 -13.49
CA ARG A 294 5.62 3.53 -14.12
C ARG A 294 5.35 2.47 -13.07
N ALA A 295 4.17 1.91 -13.11
CA ALA A 295 3.71 0.89 -12.18
C ALA A 295 3.59 -0.46 -12.89
N MET A 296 4.33 -1.46 -12.40
CA MET A 296 4.28 -2.84 -12.88
C MET A 296 3.53 -3.71 -11.89
N TRP A 297 2.67 -4.59 -12.40
CA TRP A 297 1.84 -5.49 -11.60
C TRP A 297 1.89 -6.91 -12.15
N SER A 298 2.03 -7.90 -11.28
CA SER A 298 2.05 -9.33 -11.66
C SER A 298 1.58 -10.22 -10.50
N GLY A 299 1.95 -11.50 -10.53
CA GLY A 299 1.52 -12.50 -9.55
C GLY A 299 0.06 -12.90 -9.74
N LYS A 300 -0.49 -13.53 -8.69
CA LYS A 300 -1.88 -13.99 -8.66
C LYS A 300 -2.82 -12.80 -8.92
N LEU A 301 -3.77 -12.99 -9.84
CA LEU A 301 -4.92 -12.10 -9.98
C LEU A 301 -6.00 -12.60 -9.02
N MET A 302 -6.41 -11.75 -8.10
CA MET A 302 -7.39 -12.07 -7.08
C MET A 302 -8.79 -11.74 -7.56
N ASP A 303 -9.76 -12.53 -7.09
CA ASP A 303 -11.16 -12.28 -7.40
C ASP A 303 -11.62 -10.97 -6.77
N ASN A 304 -12.49 -10.28 -7.49
CA ASN A 304 -13.14 -9.08 -6.99
C ASN A 304 -14.17 -9.48 -5.93
N LEU A 305 -14.15 -8.86 -4.74
CA LEU A 305 -15.19 -9.13 -3.73
C LEU A 305 -16.52 -8.47 -4.10
N TYR A 306 -16.48 -7.48 -4.99
CA TYR A 306 -17.59 -6.63 -5.34
C TYR A 306 -18.09 -6.96 -6.75
N CYS A 307 -19.40 -6.88 -6.97
CA CYS A 307 -19.99 -6.94 -8.32
C CYS A 307 -20.05 -5.55 -8.95
N ASN A 308 -19.88 -5.46 -10.27
CA ASN A 308 -19.95 -4.18 -10.96
C ASN A 308 -21.42 -3.73 -11.04
N PRO A 309 -21.80 -2.54 -10.55
CA PRO A 309 -23.19 -2.08 -10.55
C PRO A 309 -23.77 -1.86 -11.96
N ALA A 310 -22.92 -1.87 -13.00
CA ALA A 310 -23.36 -1.87 -14.39
C ALA A 310 -23.80 -3.26 -14.91
N ASP A 311 -23.46 -4.34 -14.20
CA ASP A 311 -23.82 -5.70 -14.58
C ASP A 311 -25.26 -6.02 -14.13
N ILE A 312 -26.03 -6.68 -14.99
CA ILE A 312 -27.47 -6.97 -14.75
C ILE A 312 -27.72 -7.83 -13.51
N ASP A 313 -26.74 -8.68 -13.14
CA ASP A 313 -26.84 -9.62 -12.02
C ASP A 313 -26.13 -9.11 -10.76
N CYS A 314 -25.72 -7.83 -10.71
CA CYS A 314 -25.09 -7.28 -9.52
C CYS A 314 -26.12 -6.99 -8.42
N ASP A 315 -26.08 -7.78 -7.35
CA ASP A 315 -26.74 -7.43 -6.08
C ASP A 315 -25.70 -6.81 -5.12
N PRO A 316 -25.68 -5.46 -4.98
CA PRO A 316 -24.71 -4.77 -4.14
C PRO A 316 -24.90 -5.01 -2.64
N ASN A 317 -25.99 -5.68 -2.23
CA ASN A 317 -26.25 -6.06 -0.84
C ASN A 317 -25.85 -7.51 -0.54
N SER A 318 -25.54 -8.30 -1.57
CA SER A 318 -25.10 -9.70 -1.44
C SER A 318 -23.59 -9.85 -1.18
N THR A 319 -22.86 -8.73 -1.11
CA THR A 319 -21.42 -8.74 -0.90
C THR A 319 -21.09 -9.42 0.43
N PRO A 320 -20.15 -10.38 0.48
CA PRO A 320 -19.76 -11.02 1.73
C PRO A 320 -19.41 -9.96 2.78
N SER A 321 -19.97 -10.09 3.99
CA SER A 321 -19.60 -9.19 5.09
C SER A 321 -18.07 -9.17 5.19
N PRO A 322 -17.42 -8.00 5.19
CA PRO A 322 -15.99 -7.93 5.30
C PRO A 322 -15.56 -8.66 6.58
N PRO A 323 -14.44 -9.39 6.57
CA PRO A 323 -13.89 -9.92 7.81
C PRO A 323 -13.76 -8.76 8.81
N PRO A 324 -13.99 -9.00 10.12
CA PRO A 324 -13.87 -7.97 11.12
C PRO A 324 -12.53 -7.26 10.95
N LEU A 325 -12.56 -5.92 10.86
CA LEU A 325 -11.37 -5.09 10.77
C LEU A 325 -10.41 -5.53 11.87
N MET A 326 -9.16 -5.84 11.50
CA MET A 326 -8.13 -5.99 12.51
C MET A 326 -8.09 -4.68 13.31
N PRO A 327 -8.10 -4.74 14.65
CA PRO A 327 -8.01 -3.52 15.44
C PRO A 327 -6.76 -2.76 15.01
N PRO A 328 -6.82 -1.41 14.98
CA PRO A 328 -5.64 -0.62 14.68
C PRO A 328 -4.50 -1.08 15.59
N PRO A 329 -3.25 -1.14 15.09
CA PRO A 329 -2.12 -1.42 15.95
C PRO A 329 -2.19 -0.46 17.15
N PRO A 330 -1.96 -0.96 18.38
CA PRO A 330 -2.01 -0.11 19.56
C PRO A 330 -1.09 1.09 19.34
N PRO A 331 -1.48 2.29 19.80
CA PRO A 331 -0.62 3.46 19.69
C PRO A 331 0.76 3.13 20.24
N PRO A 332 1.85 3.65 19.63
CA PRO A 332 3.18 3.44 20.16
C PRO A 332 3.18 3.82 21.64
N SER A 333 3.64 2.89 22.49
CA SER A 333 3.74 3.17 23.92
C SER A 333 4.55 4.45 24.09
N PRO A 334 4.12 5.40 24.94
CA PRO A 334 4.87 6.63 25.16
C PRO A 334 6.30 6.23 25.52
N SER A 335 7.25 6.68 24.70
CA SER A 335 8.67 6.47 24.93
C SER A 335 8.98 6.94 26.33
N LEU A 336 9.36 6.01 27.21
CA LEU A 336 9.78 6.33 28.57
C LEU A 336 10.89 7.39 28.48
N PRO A 337 10.84 8.45 29.30
CA PRO A 337 11.90 9.44 29.32
C PRO A 337 13.23 8.74 29.57
N PHE A 338 14.22 9.00 28.71
CA PHE A 338 15.57 8.51 28.91
C PHE A 338 16.05 8.91 30.30
N PRO A 339 16.60 7.99 31.11
CA PRO A 339 17.19 8.36 32.38
C PRO A 339 18.35 9.33 32.10
N VAL A 340 18.18 10.56 32.55
CA VAL A 340 19.28 11.52 32.65
C VAL A 340 20.25 10.93 33.67
N CYS A 341 21.43 10.50 33.20
CA CYS A 341 22.52 10.14 34.09
C CYS A 341 23.09 11.46 34.64
N GLU A 342 22.90 11.70 35.94
CA GLU A 342 23.67 12.69 36.70
C GLU A 342 25.08 12.17 37.01
#